data_AF-A0AAI8YUH2-F1
#
_entry.id   AF-A0AAI8YUH2-F1
#
_cell.length_a   1.000
_cell.length_b   1.000
_cell.length_c   1.000
_cell.angle_alpha   90.00
_cell.angle_beta   90.00
_cell.angle_gamma   90.00
#
_symmetry.space_group_name_H-M   'P 1'
#
loop_
_entity.id
_entity.type
_entity.pdbx_description
1 polymer ?
#
loop_
_entity_poly.entity_id
_entity_poly.type
_entity_poly.pdbx_seq_one_letter_code
_entity_poly.pdbx_strand_id
1 'polypeptide(L)'
;MAALRIEFAGTSYGSLNDLRDIILQQDVTLIALDTEFKGKNLSEIGITQVRARDLASAQPGPYCRNWVSMFRNYHIVVTGHKNRNIKTALFARSNYASPSAAREMLLDIFRAAGAESSTGSVVLVGQSLTSDLSMIQDSLSLSLRNSAITGVTVARLFDTLAIGKHAKKAGARLPALNLSAMVRALGIEEKYWNGGGIVGWHNASNDAAYTMAALLLFAVRWEDIIDTGIEFDRQFGPVPKGDPNLTNLETFVRTHGCEWHDKVFNYRMHPENIRAHRASNVHYAGVANNHTLDSGETGLTETIKAVQQAGIAFAGPGKDEVEATRPAIRSLPSSDSSQPPYKVCIWAASFPPRD
;
A
#
# COMPACT_ATOMS: atom_id res chain seq x y z
N MET A 1 -12.70 6.61 -11.14
CA MET A 1 -12.51 6.04 -9.79
C MET A 1 -13.34 6.86 -8.82
N ALA A 2 -14.57 6.43 -8.54
CA ALA A 2 -15.45 7.13 -7.61
C ALA A 2 -14.92 6.94 -6.19
N ALA A 3 -14.63 8.04 -5.51
CA ALA A 3 -14.13 8.05 -4.14
C ALA A 3 -15.29 7.77 -3.17
N LEU A 4 -15.31 6.58 -2.57
CA LEU A 4 -16.22 6.28 -1.47
C LEU A 4 -15.65 6.89 -0.18
N ARG A 5 -16.38 7.84 0.40
CA ARG A 5 -16.10 8.42 1.73
C ARG A 5 -16.42 7.38 2.81
N ILE A 6 -15.40 6.87 3.49
CA ILE A 6 -15.53 5.98 4.64
C ILE A 6 -15.09 6.76 5.87
N GLU A 7 -16.04 7.34 6.59
CA GLU A 7 -15.81 7.96 7.90
C GLU A 7 -16.05 6.92 9.01
N PHE A 8 -15.09 6.77 9.91
CA PHE A 8 -15.22 5.90 11.08
C PHE A 8 -15.90 6.70 12.19
N ALA A 9 -17.23 6.65 12.26
CA ALA A 9 -17.97 7.32 13.31
C ALA A 9 -17.59 6.76 14.70
N GLY A 10 -17.00 7.61 15.55
CA GLY A 10 -16.89 7.38 17.00
C GLY A 10 -15.60 6.74 17.53
N THR A 11 -14.54 6.60 16.73
CA THR A 11 -13.23 6.12 17.22
C THR A 11 -12.14 7.18 17.01
N SER A 12 -11.22 7.33 17.96
CA SER A 12 -10.02 8.17 17.83
C SER A 12 -8.99 7.66 16.80
N TYR A 13 -9.39 6.71 15.95
CA TYR A 13 -8.59 6.06 14.92
C TYR A 13 -8.93 6.64 13.53
N GLY A 14 -7.92 6.73 12.67
CA GLY A 14 -8.04 7.21 11.31
C GLY A 14 -8.73 6.21 10.38
N SER A 15 -9.28 6.74 9.30
CA SER A 15 -9.96 5.99 8.24
C SER A 15 -9.02 5.50 7.14
N LEU A 16 -9.41 4.49 6.35
CA LEU A 16 -8.63 4.13 5.16
C LEU A 16 -8.52 5.27 4.13
N ASN A 17 -9.45 6.21 4.13
CA ASN A 17 -9.32 7.44 3.36
C ASN A 17 -8.26 8.37 3.95
N ASP A 18 -8.22 8.51 5.27
CA ASP A 18 -7.16 9.25 5.95
C ASP A 18 -5.80 8.63 5.64
N LEU A 19 -5.71 7.29 5.60
CA LEU A 19 -4.50 6.58 5.22
C LEU A 19 -4.09 6.87 3.78
N ARG A 20 -5.04 6.90 2.84
CA ARG A 20 -4.78 7.26 1.44
C ARG A 20 -4.26 8.69 1.34
N ASP A 21 -4.88 9.64 2.04
CA ASP A 21 -4.44 11.04 2.06
C ASP A 21 -3.05 11.16 2.70
N ILE A 22 -2.79 10.41 3.78
CA ILE A 22 -1.46 10.33 4.40
C ILE A 22 -0.42 9.83 3.39
N ILE A 23 -0.68 8.72 2.70
CA ILE A 23 0.25 8.14 1.73
C ILE A 23 0.53 9.13 0.59
N LEU A 24 -0.51 9.77 0.05
CA LEU A 24 -0.38 10.61 -1.15
C LEU A 24 0.09 12.04 -0.88
N GLN A 25 -0.16 12.59 0.31
CA GLN A 25 -0.03 14.03 0.55
C GLN A 25 0.83 14.38 1.76
N GLN A 26 1.14 13.43 2.65
CA GLN A 26 1.85 13.73 3.89
C GLN A 26 3.25 13.11 3.89
N ASP A 27 4.23 13.93 4.27
CA ASP A 27 5.61 13.50 4.49
C ASP A 27 5.75 13.04 5.95
N VAL A 28 5.21 11.85 6.24
CA VAL A 28 5.22 11.22 7.57
C VAL A 28 5.68 9.77 7.51
N THR A 29 6.19 9.26 8.64
CA THR A 29 6.53 7.84 8.79
C THR A 29 5.40 7.11 9.52
N LEU A 30 4.93 6.01 8.94
CA LEU A 30 4.03 5.08 9.60
C LEU A 30 4.85 4.12 10.46
N ILE A 31 4.41 3.88 11.69
CA ILE A 31 5.08 3.02 12.67
C ILE A 31 4.05 2.02 13.20
N ALA A 32 4.16 0.76 12.78
CA ALA A 32 3.43 -0.33 13.41
C ALA A 32 4.15 -0.81 14.67
N LEU A 33 3.38 -1.08 15.71
CA LEU A 33 3.84 -1.57 17.00
C LEU A 33 3.12 -2.85 17.38
N ASP A 34 3.86 -3.74 18.03
CA ASP A 34 3.33 -4.91 18.71
C ASP A 34 4.18 -5.20 19.95
N THR A 35 3.54 -5.73 21.00
CA THR A 35 4.22 -6.13 22.23
C THR A 35 3.85 -7.54 22.67
N GLU A 36 4.85 -8.31 23.09
CA GLU A 36 4.64 -9.61 23.74
C GLU A 36 4.93 -9.50 25.23
N PHE A 37 4.00 -9.98 26.05
CA PHE A 37 4.06 -9.82 27.50
C PHE A 37 3.37 -10.95 28.26
N LYS A 38 3.75 -11.12 29.53
CA LYS A 38 3.07 -12.02 30.47
C LYS A 38 2.70 -11.28 31.75
N GLY A 39 1.40 -11.05 31.96
CA GLY A 39 0.94 -10.19 33.05
C GLY A 39 1.42 -8.75 32.81
N LYS A 40 2.17 -8.19 33.76
CA LYS A 40 2.79 -6.84 33.63
C LYS A 40 4.22 -6.86 33.08
N ASN A 41 4.72 -8.03 32.68
CA ASN A 41 6.10 -8.20 32.27
C ASN A 41 6.18 -8.14 30.74
N LEU A 42 6.56 -6.98 30.21
CA LEU A 42 6.93 -6.81 28.81
C LEU A 42 8.17 -7.66 28.49
N SER A 43 8.09 -8.45 27.43
CA SER A 43 9.15 -9.35 27.00
C SER A 43 9.73 -9.01 25.63
N GLU A 44 8.90 -8.53 24.70
CA GLU A 44 9.34 -8.14 23.35
C GLU A 44 8.58 -6.91 22.87
N ILE A 45 9.27 -6.06 22.09
CA ILE A 45 8.69 -4.94 21.36
C ILE A 45 9.05 -5.12 19.89
N GLY A 46 8.04 -5.14 19.04
CA GLY A 46 8.17 -5.15 17.59
C GLY A 46 7.82 -3.79 17.01
N ILE A 47 8.61 -3.36 16.04
CA ILE A 47 8.41 -2.08 15.37
C ILE A 47 8.62 -2.27 13.88
N THR A 48 7.69 -1.79 13.06
CA THR A 48 7.84 -1.74 11.61
C THR A 48 7.59 -0.32 11.13
N GLN A 49 8.54 0.25 10.40
CA GLN A 49 8.45 1.60 9.87
C GLN A 49 8.44 1.61 8.34
N VAL A 50 7.64 2.51 7.78
CA VAL A 50 7.69 2.83 6.35
C VAL A 50 7.29 4.29 6.13
N ARG A 51 7.97 5.00 5.24
CA ARG A 51 7.61 6.39 4.93
C ARG A 51 6.45 6.41 3.95
N ALA A 52 5.47 7.28 4.21
CA ALA A 52 4.31 7.47 3.35
C ALA A 52 4.68 7.77 1.89
N ARG A 53 5.64 8.68 1.69
CA ARG A 53 6.12 9.07 0.35
C ARG A 53 6.78 7.92 -0.42
N ASP A 54 7.47 7.01 0.28
CA ASP A 54 8.14 5.88 -0.36
C ASP A 54 7.09 4.91 -0.92
N LEU A 55 6.00 4.69 -0.18
CA LEU A 55 4.83 3.95 -0.65
C LEU A 55 4.18 4.62 -1.87
N ALA A 56 4.01 5.95 -1.85
CA ALA A 56 3.42 6.68 -2.97
C ALA A 56 4.29 6.63 -4.25
N SER A 57 5.60 6.51 -4.08
CA SER A 57 6.56 6.45 -5.19
C SER A 57 6.67 5.08 -5.86
N ALA A 58 6.00 4.06 -5.33
CA ALA A 58 6.10 2.69 -5.84
C ALA A 58 4.73 2.00 -5.96
N GLN A 59 4.60 1.17 -6.98
CA GLN A 59 3.47 0.25 -7.08
C GLN A 59 3.52 -0.79 -5.95
N PRO A 60 2.40 -1.16 -5.31
CA PRO A 60 2.37 -2.17 -4.24
C PRO A 60 2.98 -3.52 -4.66
N GLY A 61 2.80 -3.89 -5.93
CA GLY A 61 3.17 -5.21 -6.46
C GLY A 61 2.26 -6.34 -5.96
N PRO A 62 2.44 -7.57 -6.47
CA PRO A 62 1.68 -8.74 -6.03
C PRO A 62 1.79 -8.93 -4.51
N TYR A 63 0.66 -9.14 -3.83
CA TYR A 63 0.59 -9.32 -2.37
C TYR A 63 1.22 -8.17 -1.56
N CYS A 64 1.26 -6.94 -2.11
CA CYS A 64 1.97 -5.78 -1.55
C CYS A 64 3.50 -6.00 -1.37
N ARG A 65 4.12 -6.94 -2.10
CA ARG A 65 5.53 -7.32 -1.92
C ARG A 65 6.50 -6.15 -2.04
N ASN A 66 6.27 -5.23 -2.98
CA ASN A 66 7.18 -4.10 -3.17
C ASN A 66 7.14 -3.16 -1.96
N TRP A 67 5.95 -2.88 -1.43
CA TRP A 67 5.80 -2.08 -0.22
C TRP A 67 6.35 -2.76 1.03
N VAL A 68 6.13 -4.08 1.18
CA VAL A 68 6.72 -4.85 2.28
C VAL A 68 8.25 -4.81 2.24
N SER A 69 8.86 -4.78 1.05
CA SER A 69 10.32 -4.67 0.91
C SER A 69 10.89 -3.32 1.39
N MET A 70 10.05 -2.30 1.59
CA MET A 70 10.44 -0.98 2.10
C MET A 70 10.43 -0.90 3.63
N PHE A 71 9.96 -1.96 4.31
CA PHE A 71 9.83 -1.95 5.76
C PHE A 71 11.19 -1.92 6.45
N ARG A 72 11.33 -1.00 7.41
CA ARG A 72 12.42 -1.00 8.38
C ARG A 72 11.90 -1.60 9.68
N ASN A 73 12.41 -2.78 10.00
CA ASN A 73 11.91 -3.60 11.10
C ASN A 73 12.90 -3.61 12.26
N TYR A 74 12.38 -3.51 13.48
CA TYR A 74 13.16 -3.56 14.71
C TYR A 74 12.52 -4.58 15.66
N HIS A 75 13.38 -5.30 16.36
CA HIS A 75 12.99 -6.25 17.40
C HIS A 75 13.81 -6.00 18.65
N ILE A 76 13.13 -5.61 19.73
CA ILE A 76 13.72 -5.40 21.04
C ILE A 76 13.22 -6.48 21.98
N VAL A 77 14.12 -7.30 22.50
CA VAL A 77 13.84 -8.28 23.54
C VAL A 77 14.21 -7.66 24.89
N VAL A 78 13.22 -7.48 25.76
CA VAL A 78 13.41 -6.85 27.07
C VAL A 78 13.92 -7.90 28.06
N THR A 79 15.20 -7.79 28.39
CA THR A 79 15.90 -8.62 29.37
C THR A 79 15.45 -8.26 30.79
N GLY A 80 15.30 -9.25 31.66
CA GLY A 80 14.78 -9.09 33.02
C GLY A 80 13.69 -10.10 33.38
N HIS A 81 13.03 -10.67 32.37
CA HIS A 81 12.08 -11.77 32.52
C HIS A 81 12.51 -12.97 31.67
N LYS A 82 12.51 -14.17 32.25
CA LYS A 82 12.89 -15.41 31.54
C LYS A 82 11.80 -15.82 30.55
N ASN A 83 11.74 -15.21 29.38
CA ASN A 83 11.10 -15.85 28.24
C ASN A 83 12.14 -16.71 27.51
N ARG A 84 12.09 -18.03 27.71
CA ARG A 84 13.09 -18.97 27.18
C ARG A 84 12.80 -19.41 25.74
N ASN A 85 11.61 -19.10 25.21
CA ASN A 85 11.12 -19.63 23.94
C ASN A 85 10.63 -18.50 23.01
N ILE A 86 11.49 -17.54 22.73
CA ILE A 86 11.22 -16.47 21.74
C ILE A 86 11.13 -17.12 20.36
N LYS A 87 10.05 -16.82 19.62
CA LYS A 87 9.83 -17.31 18.27
C LYS A 87 10.79 -16.61 17.29
N THR A 88 11.13 -17.27 16.19
CA THR A 88 12.05 -16.73 15.18
C THR A 88 11.57 -15.38 14.64
N ALA A 89 12.42 -14.36 14.72
CA ALA A 89 12.20 -13.08 14.05
C ALA A 89 12.53 -13.25 12.55
N LEU A 90 11.55 -13.01 11.69
CA LEU A 90 11.65 -13.13 10.24
C LEU A 90 12.13 -11.84 9.58
N PHE A 91 11.69 -10.70 10.14
CA PHE A 91 11.87 -9.38 9.51
C PHE A 91 13.01 -8.55 10.10
N ALA A 92 13.44 -8.89 11.32
CA ALA A 92 14.43 -8.11 12.07
C ALA A 92 15.39 -9.02 12.82
N ARG A 93 16.57 -8.47 13.14
CA ARG A 93 17.48 -9.07 14.11
C ARG A 93 17.03 -8.71 15.53
N SER A 94 16.96 -9.70 16.42
CA SER A 94 16.63 -9.49 17.83
C SER A 94 17.74 -8.77 18.58
N ASN A 95 17.42 -7.66 19.23
CA ASN A 95 18.33 -6.90 20.08
C ASN A 95 17.89 -7.03 21.54
N TYR A 96 18.77 -7.56 22.39
CA TYR A 96 18.49 -7.79 23.80
C TYR A 96 18.91 -6.56 24.61
N ALA A 97 18.01 -6.04 25.45
CA ALA A 97 18.28 -4.85 26.25
C ALA A 97 17.58 -4.88 27.60
N SER A 98 18.14 -4.21 28.61
CA SER A 98 17.42 -3.96 29.87
C SER A 98 16.19 -3.07 29.62
N PRO A 99 15.23 -2.95 30.55
CA PRO A 99 14.09 -2.04 30.38
C PRO A 99 14.52 -0.60 30.11
N SER A 100 15.55 -0.10 30.81
CA SER A 100 16.10 1.24 30.58
C SER A 100 16.71 1.40 29.18
N ALA A 101 17.48 0.41 28.71
CA ALA A 101 18.06 0.46 27.37
C ALA A 101 16.99 0.30 26.27
N ALA A 102 15.96 -0.53 26.50
CA ALA A 102 14.81 -0.67 25.60
C ALA A 102 14.05 0.65 25.45
N ARG A 103 13.87 1.39 26.55
CA ARG A 103 13.27 2.74 26.54
C ARG A 103 14.08 3.70 25.65
N GLU A 104 15.39 3.77 25.82
CA GLU A 104 16.24 4.67 25.01
C GLU A 104 16.23 4.27 23.53
N MET A 105 16.35 2.97 23.22
CA MET A 105 16.24 2.50 21.83
C MET A 105 14.90 2.88 21.19
N LEU A 106 13.79 2.77 21.93
CA LEU A 106 12.47 3.13 21.42
C LEU A 106 12.36 4.63 21.15
N LEU A 107 12.93 5.48 22.03
CA LEU A 107 13.02 6.93 21.81
C LEU A 107 13.86 7.26 20.58
N ASP A 108 15.01 6.63 20.39
CA ASP A 108 15.89 6.87 19.25
C ASP A 108 15.21 6.48 17.93
N ILE A 109 14.55 5.32 17.89
CA ILE A 109 13.79 4.83 16.73
C ILE A 109 12.64 5.81 16.37
N PHE A 110 11.94 6.34 17.38
CA PHE A 110 10.86 7.31 17.16
C PHE A 110 11.39 8.65 16.68
N ARG A 111 12.41 9.20 17.34
CA ARG A 111 13.03 10.48 16.97
C ARG A 111 13.61 10.43 15.56
N ALA A 112 14.26 9.34 15.19
CA ALA A 112 14.73 9.13 13.83
C ALA A 112 13.57 9.18 12.83
N ALA A 113 12.46 8.47 13.10
CA ALA A 113 11.29 8.51 12.22
C ALA A 113 10.63 9.90 12.14
N GLY A 114 10.61 10.66 13.24
CA GLY A 114 10.11 12.03 13.28
C GLY A 114 11.02 13.01 12.52
N ALA A 115 12.34 12.87 12.64
CA ALA A 115 13.32 13.71 11.94
C ALA A 115 13.30 13.55 10.42
N GLU A 116 12.78 12.41 9.94
CA GLU A 116 12.58 12.16 8.50
C GLU A 116 11.32 12.85 7.94
N SER A 117 10.43 13.34 8.81
CA SER A 117 9.23 14.10 8.46
C SER A 117 9.50 15.60 8.52
N SER A 118 9.06 16.33 7.49
CA SER A 118 9.02 17.80 7.49
C SER A 118 8.28 18.44 8.67
N THR A 119 7.38 17.70 9.33
CA THR A 119 6.56 18.20 10.45
C THR A 119 6.99 17.64 11.81
N GLY A 120 8.00 16.76 11.86
CA GLY A 120 8.32 16.02 13.09
C GLY A 120 7.21 15.05 13.53
N SER A 121 6.32 14.66 12.60
CA SER A 121 5.14 13.86 12.91
C SER A 121 5.23 12.42 12.40
N VAL A 122 4.59 11.52 13.14
CA VAL A 122 4.47 10.10 12.79
C VAL A 122 3.02 9.63 12.91
N VAL A 123 2.76 8.47 12.33
CA VAL A 123 1.47 7.78 12.40
C VAL A 123 1.69 6.44 13.09
N LEU A 124 0.87 6.10 14.09
CA LEU A 124 0.98 4.80 14.75
C LEU A 124 -0.04 3.80 14.19
N VAL A 125 0.36 2.56 14.07
CA VAL A 125 -0.45 1.44 13.58
C VAL A 125 -0.35 0.30 14.59
N GLY A 126 -1.45 -0.39 14.87
CA GLY A 126 -1.43 -1.58 15.73
C GLY A 126 -2.63 -2.48 15.51
N GLN A 127 -2.54 -3.70 16.02
CA GLN A 127 -3.64 -4.65 16.09
C GLN A 127 -4.17 -4.68 17.54
N SER A 128 -5.12 -3.81 17.88
CA SER A 128 -5.47 -3.48 19.28
C SER A 128 -4.45 -2.56 19.96
N LEU A 129 -4.04 -1.50 19.25
CA LEU A 129 -2.91 -0.62 19.57
C LEU A 129 -2.90 -0.07 21.01
N THR A 130 -4.07 0.18 21.59
CA THR A 130 -4.18 0.67 22.99
C THR A 130 -3.48 -0.26 23.98
N SER A 131 -3.55 -1.58 23.77
CA SER A 131 -2.92 -2.57 24.65
C SER A 131 -1.41 -2.42 24.65
N ASP A 132 -0.81 -2.31 23.46
CA ASP A 132 0.63 -2.16 23.28
C ASP A 132 1.15 -0.86 23.88
N LEU A 133 0.42 0.24 23.64
CA LEU A 133 0.77 1.55 24.21
C LEU A 133 0.70 1.54 25.74
N SER A 134 -0.31 0.88 26.33
CA SER A 134 -0.40 0.74 27.78
C SER A 134 0.75 -0.11 28.33
N MET A 135 1.09 -1.22 27.66
CA MET A 135 2.17 -2.10 28.11
C MET A 135 3.52 -1.39 28.10
N ILE A 136 3.81 -0.60 27.07
CA ILE A 136 5.02 0.22 26.96
C ILE A 136 5.04 1.30 28.05
N GLN A 137 3.91 1.99 28.26
CA GLN A 137 3.78 3.00 29.31
C GLN A 137 4.06 2.40 30.69
N ASP A 138 3.41 1.29 31.01
CA ASP A 138 3.48 0.69 32.35
C ASP A 138 4.85 0.04 32.62
N SER A 139 5.44 -0.61 31.61
CA SER A 139 6.70 -1.34 31.77
C SER A 139 7.94 -0.45 31.65
N LEU A 140 7.89 0.58 30.80
CA LEU A 140 9.05 1.43 30.48
C LEU A 140 8.89 2.87 30.96
N SER A 141 7.76 3.22 31.61
CA SER A 141 7.42 4.60 32.00
C SER A 141 7.52 5.56 30.80
N LEU A 142 7.08 5.11 29.63
CA LEU A 142 7.25 5.79 28.36
C LEU A 142 5.92 5.97 27.62
N SER A 143 5.44 7.21 27.57
CA SER A 143 4.23 7.55 26.83
C SER A 143 4.60 7.92 25.39
N LEU A 144 4.42 6.98 24.46
CA LEU A 144 4.74 7.21 23.04
C LEU A 144 3.90 8.30 22.38
N ARG A 145 2.75 8.64 22.97
CA ARG A 145 1.87 9.72 22.49
C ARG A 145 2.20 11.09 23.08
N ASN A 146 3.10 11.16 24.05
CA ASN A 146 3.51 12.42 24.67
C ASN A 146 4.73 13.00 23.93
N SER A 147 4.50 14.00 23.09
CA SER A 147 5.55 14.64 22.29
C SER A 147 6.63 15.32 23.14
N ALA A 148 6.33 15.74 24.37
CA ALA A 148 7.35 16.28 25.28
C ALA A 148 8.36 15.21 25.74
N ILE A 149 7.99 13.93 25.70
CA ILE A 149 8.85 12.80 26.05
C ILE A 149 9.57 12.28 24.80
N THR A 150 8.81 12.00 23.74
CA THR A 150 9.34 11.37 22.53
C THR A 150 10.10 12.36 21.65
N GLY A 151 9.76 13.65 21.68
CA GLY A 151 10.22 14.64 20.71
C GLY A 151 9.52 14.51 19.36
N VAL A 152 8.42 13.74 19.29
CA VAL A 152 7.71 13.40 18.04
C VAL A 152 6.21 13.55 18.24
N THR A 153 5.54 14.18 17.27
CA THR A 153 4.08 14.35 17.30
C THR A 153 3.40 13.15 16.65
N VAL A 154 2.43 12.53 17.34
CA VAL A 154 1.61 11.46 16.74
C VAL A 154 0.39 12.09 16.07
N ALA A 155 0.39 12.17 14.75
CA ALA A 155 -0.65 12.84 13.97
C ALA A 155 -1.95 12.02 13.90
N ARG A 156 -1.82 10.70 13.74
CA ARG A 156 -2.93 9.74 13.58
C ARG A 156 -2.59 8.37 14.15
N LEU A 157 -3.64 7.61 14.46
CA LEU A 157 -3.58 6.23 14.93
C LEU A 157 -4.41 5.36 13.99
N PHE A 158 -3.93 4.17 13.64
CA PHE A 158 -4.66 3.16 12.90
C PHE A 158 -4.73 1.87 13.72
N ASP A 159 -5.92 1.28 13.79
CA ASP A 159 -6.13 0.00 14.47
C ASP A 159 -6.71 -1.00 13.47
N THR A 160 -5.91 -2.00 13.11
CA THR A 160 -6.28 -3.01 12.11
C THR A 160 -7.40 -3.93 12.60
N LEU A 161 -7.59 -4.09 13.92
CA LEU A 161 -8.77 -4.78 14.46
C LEU A 161 -10.04 -3.94 14.24
N ALA A 162 -9.97 -2.63 14.46
CA ALA A 162 -11.10 -1.73 14.20
C ALA A 162 -11.46 -1.70 12.69
N ILE A 163 -10.46 -1.62 11.82
CA ILE A 163 -10.63 -1.69 10.37
C ILE A 163 -11.24 -3.05 9.97
N GLY A 164 -10.73 -4.16 10.50
CA GLY A 164 -11.27 -5.49 10.24
C GLY A 164 -12.74 -5.65 10.68
N LYS A 165 -13.12 -5.09 11.84
CA LYS A 165 -14.53 -5.05 12.29
C LYS A 165 -15.40 -4.27 11.31
N HIS A 166 -14.89 -3.13 10.83
CA HIS A 166 -15.60 -2.33 9.84
C HIS A 166 -15.76 -3.08 8.51
N ALA A 167 -14.69 -3.73 8.02
CA ALA A 167 -14.73 -4.57 6.83
C ALA A 167 -15.79 -5.68 6.96
N LYS A 168 -15.86 -6.41 8.09
CA LYS A 168 -16.92 -7.42 8.30
C LYS A 168 -18.32 -6.81 8.27
N LYS A 169 -18.51 -5.63 8.86
CA LYS A 169 -19.79 -4.90 8.81
C LYS A 169 -20.15 -4.47 7.40
N ALA A 170 -19.15 -4.14 6.58
CA ALA A 170 -19.28 -3.78 5.18
C ALA A 170 -19.44 -4.99 4.23
N GLY A 171 -19.48 -6.23 4.75
CA GLY A 171 -19.73 -7.44 3.96
C GLY A 171 -18.51 -8.35 3.76
N ALA A 172 -17.33 -7.97 4.27
CA ALA A 172 -16.12 -8.74 4.05
C ALA A 172 -16.16 -10.15 4.66
N ARG A 173 -15.75 -11.16 3.89
CA ARG A 173 -15.58 -12.55 4.33
C ARG A 173 -14.26 -12.74 5.10
N LEU A 174 -14.15 -12.12 6.27
CA LEU A 174 -13.03 -12.37 7.19
C LEU A 174 -13.37 -13.52 8.16
N PRO A 175 -12.65 -14.66 8.11
CA PRO A 175 -12.98 -15.85 8.90
C PRO A 175 -12.87 -15.59 10.41
N ALA A 176 -11.87 -14.82 10.82
CA ALA A 176 -11.74 -14.30 12.17
C ALA A 176 -11.04 -12.93 12.14
N LEU A 177 -11.09 -12.22 13.28
CA LEU A 177 -10.50 -10.88 13.44
C LEU A 177 -9.12 -10.90 14.13
N ASN A 178 -8.57 -12.08 14.42
CA ASN A 178 -7.18 -12.19 14.83
C ASN A 178 -6.25 -11.91 13.65
N LEU A 179 -5.04 -11.43 13.93
CA LEU A 179 -4.11 -10.95 12.91
C LEU A 179 -3.86 -11.99 11.81
N SER A 180 -3.50 -13.23 12.21
CA SER A 180 -3.22 -14.37 11.32
C SER A 180 -4.36 -14.65 10.34
N ALA A 181 -5.61 -14.68 10.82
CA ALA A 181 -6.78 -14.90 9.98
C ALA A 181 -7.03 -13.73 9.01
N MET A 182 -6.83 -12.49 9.48
CA MET A 182 -7.04 -11.31 8.65
C MET A 182 -6.01 -11.23 7.53
N VAL A 183 -4.71 -11.26 7.82
CA VAL A 183 -3.66 -11.18 6.79
C VAL A 183 -3.76 -12.31 5.75
N ARG A 184 -4.21 -13.51 6.16
CA ARG A 184 -4.50 -14.59 5.20
C ARG A 184 -5.66 -14.25 4.27
N ALA A 185 -6.76 -13.71 4.81
CA ALA A 185 -7.91 -13.32 4.00
C ALA A 185 -7.56 -12.14 3.06
N LEU A 186 -6.70 -11.23 3.53
CA LEU A 186 -6.17 -10.10 2.78
C LEU A 186 -5.14 -10.49 1.71
N GLY A 187 -4.73 -11.77 1.65
CA GLY A 187 -3.82 -12.27 0.63
C GLY A 187 -2.37 -11.90 0.88
N ILE A 188 -1.85 -12.12 2.09
CA ILE A 188 -0.41 -12.10 2.32
C ILE A 188 0.29 -13.21 1.51
N GLU A 189 1.56 -13.00 1.15
CA GLU A 189 2.36 -13.94 0.36
C GLU A 189 2.46 -15.32 1.02
N GLU A 190 2.32 -16.39 0.22
CA GLU A 190 2.22 -17.78 0.71
C GLU A 190 3.42 -18.24 1.54
N LYS A 191 4.62 -17.70 1.28
CA LYS A 191 5.83 -18.04 2.07
C LYS A 191 5.71 -17.71 3.56
N TYR A 192 4.80 -16.80 3.92
CA TYR A 192 4.50 -16.47 5.32
C TYR A 192 3.41 -17.38 5.91
N TRP A 193 2.99 -18.44 5.21
CA TRP A 193 1.95 -19.35 5.65
C TRP A 193 2.47 -20.80 5.74
N ASN A 194 2.14 -21.52 6.82
CA ASN A 194 2.57 -22.92 7.02
C ASN A 194 1.41 -23.93 7.03
N GLY A 195 0.28 -23.59 6.44
CA GLY A 195 -0.93 -24.43 6.40
C GLY A 195 -1.85 -24.21 7.61
N GLY A 196 -1.30 -24.06 8.82
CA GLY A 196 -2.06 -23.88 10.07
C GLY A 196 -2.11 -22.45 10.61
N GLY A 197 -1.15 -21.60 10.26
CA GLY A 197 -1.07 -20.22 10.75
C GLY A 197 -0.02 -19.40 10.00
N ILE A 198 0.09 -18.14 10.39
CA ILE A 198 1.16 -17.28 9.91
C ILE A 198 2.50 -17.68 10.54
N VAL A 199 3.55 -17.71 9.73
CA VAL A 199 4.89 -18.09 10.16
C VAL A 199 5.42 -17.05 11.15
N GLY A 200 6.00 -17.51 12.25
CA GLY A 200 6.61 -16.62 13.23
C GLY A 200 5.63 -15.82 14.09
N TRP A 201 4.35 -16.22 14.17
CA TRP A 201 3.38 -15.69 15.13
C TRP A 201 3.91 -15.76 16.57
N HIS A 202 3.54 -14.78 17.41
CA HIS A 202 4.10 -14.56 18.74
C HIS A 202 5.58 -14.20 18.74
N ASN A 203 5.98 -13.41 17.74
CA ASN A 203 7.21 -12.65 17.76
C ASN A 203 6.81 -11.22 17.44
N ALA A 204 7.04 -10.31 18.38
CA ALA A 204 6.50 -8.97 18.27
C ALA A 204 6.93 -8.27 16.97
N SER A 205 8.17 -8.48 16.49
CA SER A 205 8.63 -7.86 15.25
C SER A 205 7.92 -8.39 13.99
N ASN A 206 7.58 -9.68 13.98
CA ASN A 206 6.79 -10.26 12.91
C ASN A 206 5.36 -9.74 12.95
N ASP A 207 4.75 -9.71 14.13
CA ASP A 207 3.38 -9.27 14.30
C ASP A 207 3.21 -7.76 13.99
N ALA A 208 4.20 -6.92 14.30
CA ALA A 208 4.26 -5.54 13.83
C ALA A 208 4.35 -5.44 12.29
N ALA A 209 5.16 -6.28 11.64
CA ALA A 209 5.29 -6.29 10.18
C ALA A 209 4.00 -6.77 9.50
N TYR A 210 3.38 -7.82 10.02
CA TYR A 210 2.09 -8.33 9.56
C TYR A 210 0.96 -7.33 9.79
N THR A 211 1.00 -6.56 10.87
CA THR A 211 0.06 -5.49 11.16
C THR A 211 0.19 -4.35 10.14
N MET A 212 1.41 -3.91 9.83
CA MET A 212 1.63 -2.93 8.76
C MET A 212 1.16 -3.48 7.40
N ALA A 213 1.49 -4.72 7.07
CA ALA A 213 1.05 -5.37 5.83
C ALA A 213 -0.48 -5.46 5.76
N ALA A 214 -1.16 -5.79 6.86
CA ALA A 214 -2.62 -5.83 6.92
C ALA A 214 -3.23 -4.46 6.61
N LEU A 215 -2.71 -3.39 7.22
CA LEU A 215 -3.18 -2.02 6.96
C LEU A 215 -3.05 -1.66 5.47
N LEU A 216 -1.89 -1.92 4.88
CA LEU A 216 -1.63 -1.61 3.47
C LEU A 216 -2.47 -2.48 2.52
N LEU A 217 -2.66 -3.76 2.84
CA LEU A 217 -3.54 -4.64 2.06
C LEU A 217 -5.00 -4.20 2.15
N PHE A 218 -5.47 -3.77 3.33
CA PHE A 218 -6.79 -3.16 3.44
C PHE A 218 -6.92 -1.91 2.56
N ALA A 219 -5.89 -1.06 2.50
CA ALA A 219 -5.91 0.15 1.69
C ALA A 219 -5.97 -0.15 0.17
N VAL A 220 -5.23 -1.17 -0.28
CA VAL A 220 -5.13 -1.52 -1.70
C VAL A 220 -6.30 -2.37 -2.18
N ARG A 221 -6.82 -3.24 -1.30
CA ARG A 221 -7.79 -4.28 -1.67
C ARG A 221 -9.18 -4.04 -1.08
N TRP A 222 -9.46 -2.84 -0.57
CA TRP A 222 -10.70 -2.56 0.16
C TRP A 222 -11.93 -3.05 -0.59
N GLU A 223 -12.06 -2.66 -1.85
CA GLU A 223 -13.18 -3.04 -2.72
C GLU A 223 -13.23 -4.57 -2.94
N ASP A 224 -12.10 -5.23 -3.25
CA ASP A 224 -12.03 -6.70 -3.38
C ASP A 224 -12.52 -7.43 -2.12
N ILE A 225 -12.28 -6.82 -0.95
CA ILE A 225 -12.57 -7.43 0.35
C ILE A 225 -14.06 -7.29 0.68
N ILE A 226 -14.69 -6.16 0.34
CA ILE A 226 -16.10 -5.89 0.66
C ILE A 226 -17.08 -6.33 -0.44
N ASP A 227 -16.63 -6.37 -1.70
CA ASP A 227 -17.43 -6.81 -2.85
C ASP A 227 -17.34 -8.34 -3.02
N THR A 228 -18.21 -9.06 -2.31
CA THR A 228 -18.15 -10.53 -2.21
C THR A 228 -18.77 -11.29 -3.40
N GLY A 229 -18.76 -10.71 -4.61
CA GLY A 229 -19.26 -11.31 -5.84
C GLY A 229 -18.23 -12.03 -6.71
N ILE A 230 -16.93 -11.80 -6.51
CA ILE A 230 -15.85 -12.44 -7.29
C ILE A 230 -14.95 -13.22 -6.33
N GLU A 231 -15.00 -14.55 -6.39
CA GLU A 231 -13.95 -15.39 -5.78
C GLU A 231 -12.63 -15.11 -6.51
N PHE A 232 -11.76 -14.30 -5.91
CA PHE A 232 -10.37 -14.21 -6.33
C PHE A 232 -9.66 -15.50 -5.96
N ASP A 233 -9.52 -16.40 -6.94
CA ASP A 233 -8.55 -17.48 -6.88
C ASP A 233 -7.15 -16.89 -6.61
N ARG A 234 -6.38 -17.55 -5.75
CA ARG A 234 -5.12 -17.03 -5.15
C ARG A 234 -3.94 -16.94 -6.12
N GLN A 235 -4.19 -17.11 -7.40
CA GLN A 235 -3.21 -16.96 -8.46
C GLN A 235 -3.69 -15.79 -9.32
N PHE A 236 -2.79 -14.88 -9.70
CA PHE A 236 -3.07 -13.96 -10.81
C PHE A 236 -3.23 -14.80 -12.09
N GLY A 237 -4.40 -15.42 -12.24
CA GLY A 237 -4.92 -15.96 -13.48
C GLY A 237 -5.45 -14.83 -14.36
N PRO A 238 -5.91 -15.14 -15.59
CA PRO A 238 -6.39 -14.12 -16.52
C PRO A 238 -7.46 -13.25 -15.86
N VAL A 239 -7.35 -11.93 -16.07
CA VAL A 239 -8.33 -10.93 -15.63
C VAL A 239 -9.74 -11.48 -15.89
N PRO A 240 -10.63 -11.53 -14.87
CA PRO A 240 -11.98 -12.04 -15.03
C PRO A 240 -12.64 -11.45 -16.27
N LYS A 241 -13.34 -12.31 -17.01
CA LYS A 241 -14.00 -11.95 -18.27
C LYS A 241 -15.18 -11.01 -17.95
N GLY A 242 -14.91 -9.71 -17.83
CA GLY A 242 -15.92 -8.71 -17.50
C GLY A 242 -15.35 -7.38 -17.01
N ASP A 243 -14.20 -7.39 -16.32
CA ASP A 243 -13.65 -6.18 -15.73
C ASP A 243 -12.74 -5.41 -16.70
N PRO A 244 -12.90 -4.08 -16.84
CA PRO A 244 -12.00 -3.28 -17.65
C PRO A 244 -10.62 -3.21 -17.01
N ASN A 245 -9.67 -3.95 -17.57
CA ASN A 245 -8.25 -3.72 -17.27
C ASN A 245 -7.77 -2.39 -17.88
N LEU A 246 -7.52 -1.40 -17.02
CA LEU A 246 -7.02 -0.08 -17.37
C LEU A 246 -5.57 0.04 -16.86
N THR A 247 -4.65 0.54 -17.69
CA THR A 247 -3.25 0.75 -17.29
C THR A 247 -2.76 2.14 -17.65
N ASN A 248 -1.69 2.61 -17.02
CA ASN A 248 -0.94 3.79 -17.47
C ASN A 248 0.28 3.33 -18.27
N LEU A 249 0.46 3.84 -19.47
CA LEU A 249 1.57 3.48 -20.34
C LEU A 249 2.77 4.40 -20.07
N GLU A 250 3.50 4.15 -18.97
CA GLU A 250 4.67 4.94 -18.48
C GLU A 250 5.93 4.80 -19.37
N THR A 251 5.74 4.78 -20.68
CA THR A 251 6.77 4.56 -21.69
C THR A 251 6.30 5.13 -23.02
N PHE A 252 7.23 5.45 -23.92
CA PHE A 252 6.92 5.75 -25.32
C PHE A 252 7.28 4.56 -26.21
N VAL A 253 6.54 4.39 -27.31
CA VAL A 253 6.66 3.22 -28.20
C VAL A 253 7.32 3.62 -29.50
N ARG A 254 8.51 3.05 -29.77
CA ARG A 254 9.31 3.40 -30.94
C ARG A 254 10.38 2.36 -31.24
N THR A 255 10.72 2.19 -32.52
CA THR A 255 11.85 1.34 -32.93
C THR A 255 13.19 2.07 -32.85
N HIS A 256 13.23 3.36 -33.23
CA HIS A 256 14.46 4.19 -33.31
C HIS A 256 14.12 5.68 -33.11
N GLY A 257 14.99 6.49 -32.51
CA GLY A 257 14.74 7.94 -32.36
C GLY A 257 15.68 8.62 -31.37
N CYS A 258 15.69 9.96 -31.36
CA CYS A 258 16.39 10.75 -30.34
C CYS A 258 15.50 10.86 -29.10
N GLU A 259 16.04 10.46 -27.95
CA GLU A 259 15.43 10.68 -26.65
C GLU A 259 15.49 12.17 -26.28
N TRP A 260 14.58 12.63 -25.43
CA TRP A 260 14.60 14.02 -24.96
C TRP A 260 15.91 14.28 -24.22
N HIS A 261 16.72 15.17 -24.79
CA HIS A 261 17.98 15.60 -24.20
C HIS A 261 17.73 16.17 -22.80
N ASP A 262 18.58 15.81 -21.84
CA ASP A 262 18.57 16.25 -20.44
C ASP A 262 17.52 15.60 -19.51
N LYS A 263 16.74 14.61 -19.98
CA LYS A 263 15.88 13.81 -19.09
C LYS A 263 16.65 12.61 -18.50
N VAL A 264 16.60 12.47 -17.17
CA VAL A 264 17.32 11.40 -16.42
C VAL A 264 16.81 9.99 -16.76
N PHE A 265 15.52 9.85 -17.05
CA PHE A 265 14.89 8.57 -17.35
C PHE A 265 14.07 8.62 -18.63
N ASN A 266 14.50 7.86 -19.65
CA ASN A 266 13.78 7.63 -20.89
C ASN A 266 13.40 6.15 -20.99
N TYR A 267 12.12 5.82 -20.71
CA TYR A 267 11.62 4.45 -20.84
C TYR A 267 11.07 4.24 -22.25
N ARG A 268 11.85 3.58 -23.12
CA ARG A 268 11.44 3.21 -24.48
C ARG A 268 10.95 1.77 -24.56
N MET A 269 9.82 1.56 -25.22
CA MET A 269 9.28 0.24 -25.55
C MET A 269 9.32 -0.01 -27.07
N HIS A 270 9.76 -1.20 -27.48
CA HIS A 270 9.65 -1.62 -28.88
C HIS A 270 8.16 -1.86 -29.24
N PRO A 271 7.67 -1.45 -30.44
CA PRO A 271 6.26 -1.62 -30.81
C PRO A 271 5.74 -3.04 -30.72
N GLU A 272 6.60 -4.04 -30.93
CA GLU A 272 6.20 -5.45 -30.80
C GLU A 272 5.79 -5.86 -29.38
N ASN A 273 6.25 -5.13 -28.37
CA ASN A 273 5.92 -5.38 -26.97
C ASN A 273 4.51 -4.87 -26.62
N ILE A 274 3.89 -4.02 -27.46
CA ILE A 274 2.49 -3.61 -27.25
C ILE A 274 1.55 -4.81 -27.25
N ARG A 275 1.94 -5.91 -27.91
CA ARG A 275 1.21 -7.18 -27.92
C ARG A 275 1.14 -7.81 -26.53
N ALA A 276 2.10 -7.55 -25.65
CA ALA A 276 2.05 -8.01 -24.26
C ALA A 276 0.86 -7.41 -23.51
N HIS A 277 0.47 -6.17 -23.79
CA HIS A 277 -0.71 -5.56 -23.19
C HIS A 277 -2.02 -6.23 -23.65
N ARG A 278 -2.08 -6.67 -24.92
CA ARG A 278 -3.20 -7.51 -25.39
C ARG A 278 -3.24 -8.85 -24.67
N ALA A 279 -2.09 -9.51 -24.55
CA ALA A 279 -1.99 -10.79 -23.84
C ALA A 279 -2.44 -10.67 -22.38
N SER A 280 -2.23 -9.51 -21.76
CA SER A 280 -2.70 -9.18 -20.40
C SER A 280 -4.13 -8.63 -20.35
N ASN A 281 -4.90 -8.72 -21.43
CA ASN A 281 -6.29 -8.25 -21.52
C ASN A 281 -6.48 -6.75 -21.19
N VAL A 282 -5.50 -5.90 -21.51
CA VAL A 282 -5.61 -4.44 -21.31
C VAL A 282 -6.62 -3.86 -22.29
N HIS A 283 -7.62 -3.15 -21.77
CA HIS A 283 -8.68 -2.51 -22.54
C HIS A 283 -8.44 -1.02 -22.75
N TYR A 284 -7.67 -0.38 -21.87
CA TYR A 284 -7.31 1.03 -21.93
C TYR A 284 -5.86 1.25 -21.49
N ALA A 285 -5.16 2.14 -22.18
CA ALA A 285 -3.85 2.64 -21.82
C ALA A 285 -3.88 4.17 -21.71
N GLY A 286 -3.52 4.71 -20.54
CA GLY A 286 -3.29 6.13 -20.34
C GLY A 286 -2.00 6.54 -21.04
N VAL A 287 -2.10 7.47 -22.00
CA VAL A 287 -0.94 7.99 -22.76
C VAL A 287 -0.58 9.40 -22.31
N ALA A 288 -1.43 10.06 -21.50
CA ALA A 288 -1.11 11.32 -20.84
C ALA A 288 -0.34 11.07 -19.54
N ASN A 289 0.98 10.93 -19.63
CA ASN A 289 1.86 10.81 -18.46
C ASN A 289 3.15 11.61 -18.65
N ASN A 290 4.05 11.51 -17.68
CA ASN A 290 5.33 12.23 -17.69
C ASN A 290 6.32 11.72 -18.77
N HIS A 291 6.03 10.61 -19.46
CA HIS A 291 6.83 10.05 -20.56
C HIS A 291 6.26 10.31 -21.97
N THR A 292 5.09 10.95 -22.05
CA THR A 292 4.35 11.22 -23.30
C THR A 292 5.20 11.79 -24.44
N LEU A 293 6.14 12.68 -24.11
CA LEU A 293 6.92 13.46 -25.07
C LEU A 293 8.42 13.13 -25.03
N ASP A 294 8.81 12.01 -24.41
CA ASP A 294 10.23 11.62 -24.27
C ASP A 294 10.95 11.36 -25.58
N SER A 295 10.21 11.20 -26.69
CA SER A 295 10.76 11.16 -28.04
C SER A 295 10.10 12.21 -28.96
N GLY A 296 9.66 13.32 -28.36
CA GLY A 296 8.95 14.41 -29.01
C GLY A 296 7.61 13.99 -29.64
N GLU A 297 7.04 14.89 -30.45
CA GLU A 297 5.74 14.69 -31.11
C GLU A 297 5.70 13.48 -32.04
N THR A 298 6.83 13.16 -32.69
CA THR A 298 6.93 11.97 -33.54
C THR A 298 6.81 10.69 -32.71
N GLY A 299 7.52 10.61 -31.57
CA GLY A 299 7.43 9.48 -30.65
C GLY A 299 6.03 9.33 -30.05
N LEU A 300 5.38 10.45 -29.72
CA LEU A 300 3.99 10.46 -29.30
C LEU A 300 3.05 9.88 -30.37
N THR A 301 3.19 10.36 -31.62
CA THR A 301 2.37 9.89 -32.75
C THR A 301 2.54 8.39 -32.99
N GLU A 302 3.77 7.90 -32.94
CA GLU A 302 4.07 6.46 -33.06
C GLU A 302 3.48 5.67 -31.89
N THR A 303 3.50 6.22 -30.68
CA THR A 303 2.90 5.61 -29.48
C THR A 303 1.39 5.46 -29.61
N ILE A 304 0.70 6.55 -29.98
CA ILE A 304 -0.75 6.53 -30.22
C ILE A 304 -1.08 5.50 -31.29
N LYS A 305 -0.32 5.48 -32.40
CA LYS A 305 -0.53 4.51 -33.48
C LYS A 305 -0.36 3.08 -33.01
N ALA A 306 0.65 2.78 -32.20
CA ALA A 306 0.88 1.44 -31.67
C ALA A 306 -0.26 0.99 -30.74
N VAL A 307 -0.75 1.88 -29.85
CA VAL A 307 -1.88 1.61 -28.95
C VAL A 307 -3.19 1.41 -29.72
N GLN A 308 -3.44 2.22 -30.75
CA GLN A 308 -4.60 2.07 -31.64
C GLN A 308 -4.54 0.76 -32.44
N GLN A 309 -3.39 0.45 -33.05
CA GLN A 309 -3.15 -0.82 -33.72
C GLN A 309 -3.25 -2.00 -32.75
N ALA A 310 -2.99 -1.73 -31.47
CA ALA A 310 -3.28 -2.45 -30.24
C ALA A 310 -4.74 -2.90 -30.05
N GLY A 311 -5.70 -2.20 -30.67
CA GLY A 311 -7.11 -2.31 -30.28
C GLY A 311 -7.36 -1.88 -28.82
N ILE A 312 -6.41 -1.14 -28.23
CA ILE A 312 -6.46 -0.65 -26.85
C ILE A 312 -7.01 0.77 -26.92
N ALA A 313 -8.00 1.09 -26.08
CA ALA A 313 -8.51 2.46 -25.99
C ALA A 313 -7.50 3.37 -25.29
N PHE A 314 -7.49 4.65 -25.62
CA PHE A 314 -6.64 5.64 -24.97
C PHE A 314 -7.33 6.99 -24.93
N ALA A 315 -6.94 7.81 -23.96
CA ALA A 315 -7.36 9.20 -23.84
C ALA A 315 -6.14 10.06 -23.49
N GLY A 316 -6.26 11.35 -23.72
CA GLY A 316 -5.15 12.29 -23.61
C GLY A 316 -4.62 12.66 -24.99
N PRO A 317 -3.30 12.71 -25.22
CA PRO A 317 -2.71 13.38 -26.37
C PRO A 317 -3.33 12.99 -27.72
N GLY A 318 -3.52 13.98 -28.58
CA GLY A 318 -4.11 13.83 -29.92
C GLY A 318 -3.44 14.75 -30.93
N LYS A 319 -3.80 14.62 -32.21
CA LYS A 319 -3.24 15.44 -33.30
C LYS A 319 -3.64 16.92 -33.21
N ASP A 320 -4.71 17.19 -32.49
CA ASP A 320 -5.24 18.52 -32.21
C ASP A 320 -5.92 18.55 -30.84
N GLU A 321 -6.32 19.74 -30.41
CA GLU A 321 -6.99 19.96 -29.12
C GLU A 321 -8.32 19.19 -29.00
N VAL A 322 -9.02 18.99 -30.11
CA VAL A 322 -10.29 18.27 -30.15
C VAL A 322 -10.07 16.78 -29.86
N GLU A 323 -9.06 16.17 -30.49
CA GLU A 323 -8.68 14.79 -30.21
C GLU A 323 -8.09 14.66 -28.80
N ALA A 324 -7.29 15.63 -28.36
CA ALA A 324 -6.66 15.63 -27.05
C ALA A 324 -7.65 15.69 -25.87
N THR A 325 -8.80 16.33 -26.09
CA THR A 325 -9.87 16.48 -25.09
C THR A 325 -10.94 15.37 -25.18
N ARG A 326 -10.87 14.51 -26.19
CA ARG A 326 -11.84 13.44 -26.40
C ARG A 326 -11.64 12.30 -25.39
N PRO A 327 -12.70 11.84 -24.72
CA PRO A 327 -12.58 10.66 -23.86
C PRO A 327 -12.40 9.38 -24.66
N ALA A 328 -11.71 8.41 -24.08
CA ALA A 328 -11.91 7.02 -24.45
C ALA A 328 -13.29 6.58 -23.97
N ILE A 329 -14.11 6.05 -24.88
CA ILE A 329 -15.43 5.52 -24.55
C ILE A 329 -15.38 4.00 -24.65
N ARG A 330 -15.75 3.33 -23.55
CA ARG A 330 -15.88 1.88 -23.50
C ARG A 330 -17.26 1.49 -23.01
N SER A 331 -17.85 0.50 -23.66
CA SER A 331 -19.06 -0.16 -23.17
C SER A 331 -18.67 -1.34 -22.30
N LEU A 332 -19.21 -1.38 -21.09
CA LEU A 332 -19.06 -2.50 -20.17
C LEU A 332 -20.40 -3.24 -20.07
N PRO A 333 -20.40 -4.58 -20.06
CA PRO A 333 -21.62 -5.34 -19.84
C PRO A 333 -22.20 -5.01 -18.46
N SER A 334 -23.51 -4.99 -18.37
CA SER A 334 -24.20 -4.97 -17.07
C SER A 334 -24.16 -6.37 -16.47
N SER A 335 -24.03 -6.47 -15.14
CA SER A 335 -24.20 -7.72 -14.40
C SER A 335 -25.61 -8.29 -14.53
N ASP A 336 -26.58 -7.43 -14.84
CA ASP A 336 -27.94 -7.80 -15.24
C ASP A 336 -28.08 -7.65 -16.76
N SER A 337 -28.22 -8.78 -17.48
CA SER A 337 -28.35 -8.82 -18.94
C SER A 337 -29.62 -8.16 -19.48
N SER A 338 -30.58 -7.82 -18.61
CA SER A 338 -31.78 -7.04 -18.99
C SER A 338 -31.54 -5.53 -19.01
N GLN A 339 -30.42 -5.05 -18.46
CA GLN A 339 -30.02 -3.65 -18.46
C GLN A 339 -29.08 -3.33 -19.63
N PRO A 340 -29.14 -2.11 -20.19
CA PRO A 340 -28.19 -1.69 -21.21
C PRO A 340 -26.76 -1.63 -20.64
N PRO A 341 -25.72 -1.84 -21.49
CA PRO A 341 -24.33 -1.77 -21.05
C PRO A 341 -23.97 -0.37 -20.55
N TYR A 342 -23.14 -0.31 -19.50
CA TYR A 342 -22.61 0.95 -18.98
C TYR A 342 -21.66 1.57 -20.00
N LYS A 343 -21.79 2.87 -20.25
CA LYS A 343 -20.79 3.64 -20.99
C LYS A 343 -19.82 4.27 -20.00
N VAL A 344 -18.56 3.85 -20.04
CA VAL A 344 -17.47 4.46 -19.29
C VAL A 344 -16.71 5.40 -20.20
N CYS A 345 -16.69 6.67 -19.82
CA CYS A 345 -15.90 7.71 -20.47
C CYS A 345 -14.66 7.97 -19.62
N ILE A 346 -13.48 7.88 -20.22
CA ILE A 346 -12.19 8.05 -19.55
C ILE A 346 -11.50 9.25 -20.17
N TRP A 347 -11.19 10.25 -19.36
CA TRP A 347 -10.35 11.38 -19.72
C TRP A 347 -8.98 11.21 -19.08
N ALA A 348 -7.94 11.72 -19.75
CA ALA A 348 -6.59 11.74 -19.21
C ALA A 348 -5.98 13.12 -19.43
N ALA A 349 -5.20 13.57 -18.46
CA ALA A 349 -4.47 14.81 -18.52
C ALA A 349 -3.10 14.60 -17.88
N SER A 350 -2.08 15.19 -18.47
CA SER A 350 -0.74 15.29 -17.90
C SER A 350 -0.33 16.75 -17.91
N PHE A 351 0.20 17.21 -16.79
CA PHE A 351 0.89 18.49 -16.77
C PHE A 351 2.31 18.24 -17.27
N PRO A 352 2.75 18.85 -18.38
CA PRO A 352 4.16 18.82 -18.70
C PRO A 352 4.94 19.42 -17.51
N PRO A 353 6.14 18.92 -17.18
CA PRO A 353 7.04 19.66 -16.31
C PRO A 353 7.15 21.07 -16.87
N ARG A 354 6.91 22.09 -16.04
CA ARG A 354 7.24 23.46 -16.42
C ARG A 354 8.75 23.50 -16.53
N ASP A 355 9.25 23.82 -17.72
CA ASP A 355 10.65 24.18 -17.93
C ASP A 355 11.09 25.27 -16.94
#